data_AF-A0AAE6X254-F1
#
_entry.id   AF-A0AAE6X254-F1
#
_cell.length_a   1.000
_cell.length_b   1.000
_cell.length_c   1.000
_cell.angle_alpha   90.00
_cell.angle_beta   90.00
_cell.angle_gamma   90.00
#
_symmetry.space_group_name_H-M   'P 1'
#
loop_
_entity.id
_entity.type
_entity.pdbx_description
1 polymer ?
#
loop_
_entity_poly.entity_id
_entity_poly.type
_entity_poly.pdbx_seq_one_letter_code
_entity_poly.pdbx_strand_id
1 'polypeptide(L)'
;MKSPVYNVKAVPIEKIQANSYNPNSVAPPEMKLLYQSIKQDGYTMPIVCYYLPEEDKYEIVDGFHRYTTMLRHKDIYERENGMLPVSVIDKPISDRMASTIRHNRARGSHSIELMTNIVGELVEAGMSDQWILKNIGMDADELLRLKQISGLAALFKDKEFSKGWE
;
A
#
# COMPACT_ATOMS: atom_id res chain seq x y z
N MET A 1 21.81 5.27 -3.96
CA MET A 1 20.46 5.65 -3.47
C MET A 1 20.51 5.72 -1.95
N LYS A 2 20.08 6.82 -1.31
CA LYS A 2 19.91 6.88 0.15
C LYS A 2 18.50 6.37 0.52
N SER A 3 18.38 5.66 1.63
CA SER A 3 17.07 5.17 2.08
C SER A 3 16.16 6.32 2.50
N PRO A 4 14.87 6.34 2.11
CA PRO A 4 13.92 7.40 2.46
C PRO A 4 13.78 7.68 3.97
N VAL A 5 14.01 6.67 4.82
CA VAL A 5 13.92 6.79 6.28
C VAL A 5 14.97 7.74 6.88
N TYR A 6 16.08 7.99 6.19
CA TYR A 6 17.09 8.95 6.66
C TYR A 6 16.70 10.41 6.41
N ASN A 7 15.56 10.67 5.74
CA ASN A 7 15.06 12.00 5.45
C ASN A 7 13.58 12.11 5.82
N VAL A 8 13.22 11.63 7.03
CA VAL A 8 11.87 11.76 7.56
C VAL A 8 11.53 13.24 7.76
N LYS A 9 10.34 13.63 7.34
CA LYS A 9 9.81 14.99 7.40
C LYS A 9 8.65 15.05 8.39
N ALA A 10 8.53 16.13 9.15
CA ALA A 10 7.29 16.45 9.84
C ALA A 10 6.31 17.06 8.81
N VAL A 11 5.15 16.45 8.63
CA VAL A 11 4.15 16.88 7.64
C VAL A 11 2.81 17.14 8.35
N PRO A 12 2.13 18.27 8.10
CA PRO A 12 0.80 18.52 8.65
C PRO A 12 -0.18 17.43 8.22
N ILE A 13 -0.97 16.93 9.16
CA ILE A 13 -1.91 15.84 8.90
C ILE A 13 -2.95 16.21 7.83
N GLU A 14 -3.28 17.49 7.69
CA GLU A 14 -4.21 18.04 6.70
C GLU A 14 -3.67 17.90 5.26
N LYS A 15 -2.36 17.73 5.10
CA LYS A 15 -1.71 17.47 3.80
C LYS A 15 -1.64 15.98 3.47
N ILE A 16 -2.05 15.09 4.37
CA ILE A 16 -1.94 13.64 4.18
C ILE A 16 -3.31 13.07 3.80
N GLN A 17 -3.35 12.22 2.78
CA GLN A 17 -4.56 11.54 2.34
C GLN A 17 -4.33 10.03 2.22
N ALA A 18 -5.38 9.26 2.50
CA ALA A 18 -5.39 7.83 2.23
C ALA A 18 -5.53 7.58 0.72
N ASN A 19 -4.89 6.53 0.23
CA ASN A 19 -5.14 6.06 -1.13
C ASN A 19 -6.51 5.35 -1.20
N SER A 20 -7.13 5.35 -2.38
CA SER A 20 -8.44 4.72 -2.66
C SER A 20 -8.42 3.19 -2.59
N TYR A 21 -7.22 2.60 -2.53
CA TYR A 21 -6.98 1.17 -2.72
C TYR A 21 -6.68 0.43 -1.41
N ASN A 22 -6.90 1.04 -0.24
CA ASN A 22 -6.53 0.46 1.05
C ASN A 22 -7.74 -0.15 1.78
N PRO A 23 -7.99 -1.46 1.65
CA PRO A 23 -9.11 -2.14 2.32
C PRO A 23 -8.77 -2.61 3.74
N ASN A 24 -7.64 -2.16 4.31
CA ASN A 24 -7.18 -2.66 5.59
C ASN A 24 -8.17 -2.29 6.71
N SER A 25 -8.91 -3.29 7.18
CA SER A 25 -9.61 -3.25 8.46
C SER A 25 -8.74 -3.98 9.49
N VAL A 26 -8.33 -3.28 10.53
CA VAL A 26 -7.68 -3.87 11.71
C VAL A 26 -8.70 -4.02 12.81
N ALA A 27 -8.63 -5.12 13.56
CA ALA A 27 -9.64 -5.39 14.56
C ALA A 27 -9.52 -4.38 15.72
N PRO A 28 -10.64 -4.06 16.39
CA PRO A 28 -10.66 -3.06 17.46
C PRO A 28 -9.61 -3.25 18.57
N PRO A 29 -9.25 -4.48 19.02
CA PRO A 29 -8.22 -4.68 20.02
C PRO A 29 -6.81 -4.25 19.57
N GLU A 30 -6.40 -4.56 18.34
CA GLU A 30 -5.07 -4.16 17.86
C GLU A 30 -4.98 -2.64 17.67
N MET A 31 -6.08 -1.99 17.25
CA MET A 31 -6.13 -0.52 17.20
C MET A 31 -5.94 0.12 18.57
N LYS A 32 -6.49 -0.48 19.63
CA LYS A 32 -6.30 0.00 21.01
C LYS A 32 -4.84 -0.16 21.45
N LEU A 33 -4.20 -1.28 21.13
CA LEU A 33 -2.77 -1.50 21.40
C LEU A 33 -1.89 -0.51 20.66
N LEU A 34 -2.19 -0.24 19.37
CA LEU A 34 -1.47 0.75 18.58
C LEU A 34 -1.56 2.15 19.20
N TYR A 35 -2.76 2.57 19.62
CA TYR A 35 -2.93 3.84 20.33
C TYR A 35 -2.10 3.89 21.62
N GLN A 36 -2.10 2.83 22.43
CA GLN A 36 -1.29 2.79 23.65
C GLN A 36 0.21 2.87 23.36
N SER A 37 0.70 2.15 22.34
CA SER A 37 2.11 2.23 21.92
C SER A 37 2.46 3.63 21.45
N ILE A 38 1.65 4.26 20.58
CA ILE A 38 1.91 5.64 20.14
C ILE A 38 1.88 6.60 21.32
N LYS A 39 0.98 6.40 22.28
CA LYS A 39 0.86 7.26 23.48
C LYS A 39 2.08 7.16 24.39
N GLN A 40 2.62 5.96 24.59
CA GLN A 40 3.75 5.71 25.49
C GLN A 40 5.10 6.01 24.83
N ASP A 41 5.28 5.56 23.58
CA ASP A 41 6.59 5.52 22.91
C ASP A 41 6.73 6.55 21.78
N GLY A 42 5.63 7.22 21.41
CA GLY A 42 5.61 8.09 20.24
C GLY A 42 5.51 7.34 18.92
N TYR A 43 5.68 8.06 17.82
CA TYR A 43 5.78 7.45 16.49
C TYR A 43 7.18 6.88 16.29
N THR A 44 7.34 5.58 16.53
CA THR A 44 8.62 4.86 16.35
C THR A 44 8.89 4.48 14.90
N MET A 45 7.85 4.48 14.06
CA MET A 45 7.94 4.20 12.63
C MET A 45 7.22 5.29 11.83
N PRO A 46 7.85 5.85 10.79
CA PRO A 46 7.21 6.88 9.97
C PRO A 46 6.05 6.32 9.14
N ILE A 47 5.19 7.22 8.69
CA ILE A 47 4.20 6.96 7.67
C ILE A 47 4.92 7.05 6.32
N VAL A 48 4.70 6.08 5.44
CA VAL A 48 5.33 6.06 4.13
C VAL A 48 4.36 6.68 3.14
N CYS A 49 4.78 7.72 2.43
CA CYS A 49 3.92 8.42 1.49
C CYS A 49 4.60 8.66 0.13
N TYR A 50 3.77 8.91 -0.87
CA TYR A 50 4.15 9.63 -2.09
C TYR A 50 3.80 11.11 -1.93
N TYR A 51 4.64 11.99 -2.46
CA TYR A 51 4.27 13.39 -2.63
C TYR A 51 3.55 13.58 -3.97
N LEU A 52 2.45 14.33 -3.95
CA LEU A 52 1.62 14.73 -5.08
C LEU A 52 1.82 16.24 -5.28
N PRO A 53 2.74 16.65 -6.18
CA PRO A 53 3.08 18.07 -6.35
C PRO A 53 1.89 18.92 -6.81
N GLU A 54 1.04 18.37 -7.68
CA GLU A 54 -0.11 19.09 -8.26
C GLU A 54 -1.17 19.49 -7.23
N GLU A 55 -1.29 18.72 -6.14
CA GLU A 55 -2.26 18.95 -5.07
C GLU A 55 -1.62 19.46 -3.78
N ASP A 56 -0.28 19.54 -3.75
CA ASP A 56 0.52 19.76 -2.54
C ASP A 56 0.13 18.79 -1.39
N LYS A 57 -0.07 17.52 -1.72
CA LYS A 57 -0.50 16.48 -0.75
C LYS A 57 0.44 15.29 -0.69
N TYR A 58 0.28 14.50 0.36
CA TYR A 58 0.99 13.26 0.62
C TYR A 58 0.00 12.10 0.62
N GLU A 59 0.15 11.18 -0.33
CA GLU A 59 -0.69 9.99 -0.41
C GLU A 59 -0.04 8.83 0.34
N ILE A 60 -0.77 8.25 1.30
CA ILE A 60 -0.30 7.16 2.14
C ILE A 60 -0.07 5.90 1.31
N VAL A 61 1.10 5.31 1.48
CA VAL A 61 1.47 3.98 0.98
C VAL A 61 1.38 2.97 2.12
N ASP A 62 1.91 3.34 3.30
CA ASP A 62 1.86 2.55 4.52
C ASP A 62 1.76 3.45 5.76
N GLY A 63 1.18 2.92 6.83
CA GLY A 63 0.99 3.62 8.08
C GLY A 63 -0.40 4.23 8.22
N PHE A 64 -1.39 3.70 7.50
CA PHE A 64 -2.78 4.18 7.58
C PHE A 64 -3.36 4.15 9.01
N HIS A 65 -3.13 3.06 9.76
CA HIS A 65 -3.58 2.99 11.15
C HIS A 65 -2.88 4.03 12.04
N ARG A 66 -1.58 4.26 11.82
CA ARG A 66 -0.81 5.31 12.51
C ARG A 66 -1.38 6.70 12.22
N TYR A 67 -1.67 6.99 10.95
CA TYR A 67 -2.34 8.22 10.52
C TYR A 67 -3.72 8.39 11.19
N THR A 68 -4.57 7.36 11.14
CA THR A 68 -5.92 7.42 11.74
C THR A 68 -5.89 7.51 13.27
N THR A 69 -4.85 6.99 13.94
CA THR A 69 -4.69 7.20 15.38
C THR A 69 -4.57 8.68 15.72
N MET A 70 -3.76 9.46 15.00
CA MET A 70 -3.71 10.91 15.24
C MET A 70 -5.04 11.59 14.93
N LEU A 71 -5.71 11.23 13.83
CA LEU A 71 -7.01 11.82 13.47
C LEU A 71 -8.08 11.61 14.53
N ARG A 72 -8.09 10.45 15.18
CA ARG A 72 -9.17 10.04 16.10
C ARG A 72 -8.91 10.37 17.55
N HIS A 73 -7.65 10.65 17.92
CA HIS A 73 -7.23 10.83 19.30
C HIS A 73 -6.63 12.23 19.49
N LYS A 74 -7.43 13.14 20.06
CA LYS A 74 -7.06 14.55 20.29
C LYS A 74 -5.79 14.71 21.13
N ASP A 75 -5.59 13.83 22.11
CA ASP A 75 -4.39 13.82 22.95
C ASP A 75 -3.11 13.53 22.16
N ILE A 76 -3.18 12.69 21.13
CA ILE A 76 -2.06 12.44 20.21
C ILE A 76 -1.85 13.63 19.26
N TYR A 77 -2.93 14.19 18.71
CA TYR A 77 -2.83 15.37 17.83
C TYR A 77 -2.16 16.54 18.54
N GLU A 78 -2.59 16.85 19.77
CA GLU A 78 -2.05 17.95 20.56
C GLU A 78 -0.56 17.74 20.90
N ARG A 79 -0.17 16.51 21.31
CA ARG A 79 1.24 16.19 21.60
C ARG A 79 2.16 16.40 20.40
N GLU A 80 1.71 15.99 19.21
CA GLU A 80 2.49 16.05 17.98
C GLU A 80 2.31 17.38 17.22
N ASN A 81 1.54 18.33 17.75
CA ASN A 81 1.19 19.58 17.09
C ASN A 81 0.57 19.39 15.69
N GLY A 82 -0.21 18.33 15.49
CA GLY A 82 -0.81 18.00 14.19
C GLY A 82 0.18 17.54 13.11
N MET A 83 1.43 17.22 13.47
CA MET A 83 2.48 16.85 12.53
C MET A 83 2.77 15.33 12.58
N LEU A 84 2.73 14.67 11.42
CA LEU A 84 3.10 13.25 11.30
C LEU A 84 4.53 13.10 10.76
N PRO A 85 5.33 12.14 11.27
CA PRO A 85 6.61 11.79 10.69
C PRO A 85 6.40 10.99 9.40
N VAL A 86 6.82 11.55 8.26
CA VAL A 86 6.61 10.99 6.93
C VAL A 86 7.94 10.68 6.25
N SER A 87 8.07 9.46 5.74
CA SER A 87 9.11 9.06 4.81
C SER A 87 8.57 9.07 3.39
N VAL A 88 9.23 9.80 2.48
CA VAL A 88 8.72 10.03 1.12
C VAL A 88 9.43 9.13 0.13
N ILE A 89 8.68 8.31 -0.60
CA ILE A 89 9.21 7.55 -1.73
C ILE A 89 9.22 8.46 -2.96
N ASP A 90 10.39 8.66 -3.55
CA ASP A 90 10.56 9.43 -4.78
C ASP A 90 10.60 8.48 -5.99
N LYS A 91 9.45 8.30 -6.64
CA LYS A 91 9.28 7.46 -7.84
C LYS A 91 8.22 8.00 -8.81
N PRO A 92 8.35 7.71 -10.12
CA PRO A 92 7.33 8.00 -11.12
C PRO A 92 5.97 7.39 -10.76
N ILE A 93 4.88 8.03 -11.19
CA ILE A 93 3.50 7.61 -10.90
C ILE A 93 3.25 6.14 -11.29
N SER A 94 3.79 5.70 -12.43
CA SER A 94 3.68 4.31 -12.92
C SER A 94 4.18 3.26 -11.94
N ASP A 95 5.13 3.63 -11.08
CA ASP A 95 5.78 2.69 -10.16
C ASP A 95 5.15 2.71 -8.76
N ARG A 96 4.24 3.65 -8.50
CA ARG A 96 3.64 3.88 -7.18
C ARG A 96 2.76 2.72 -6.76
N MET A 97 1.87 2.29 -7.65
CA MET A 97 0.96 1.17 -7.41
C MET A 97 1.72 -0.11 -7.08
N ALA A 98 2.71 -0.48 -7.90
CA ALA A 98 3.58 -1.64 -7.63
C ALA A 98 4.32 -1.54 -6.28
N SER A 99 4.76 -0.35 -5.89
CA SER A 99 5.44 -0.16 -4.61
C SER A 99 4.50 -0.32 -3.41
N THR A 100 3.29 0.22 -3.49
CA THR A 100 2.25 0.04 -2.46
C THR A 100 1.93 -1.43 -2.27
N ILE A 101 1.77 -2.16 -3.36
CA ILE A 101 1.49 -3.60 -3.32
C ILE A 101 2.65 -4.37 -2.68
N ARG A 102 3.90 -4.08 -3.07
CA ARG A 102 5.08 -4.70 -2.44
C ARG A 102 5.15 -4.43 -0.94
N HIS A 103 4.87 -3.20 -0.51
CA HIS A 103 4.89 -2.83 0.91
C HIS A 103 3.82 -3.56 1.73
N ASN A 104 2.61 -3.69 1.19
CA ASN A 104 1.54 -4.42 1.86
C ASN A 104 1.83 -5.93 1.87
N ARG A 105 2.38 -6.45 0.76
CA ARG A 105 2.74 -7.87 0.61
C ARG A 105 3.85 -8.33 1.53
N ALA A 106 4.92 -7.55 1.66
CA ALA A 106 6.01 -7.87 2.55
C ALA A 106 5.59 -7.93 4.04
N ARG A 107 4.45 -7.33 4.39
CA ARG A 107 3.92 -7.30 5.77
C ARG A 107 2.88 -8.37 6.08
N GLY A 108 2.51 -9.21 5.10
CA GLY A 108 1.60 -10.35 5.31
C GLY A 108 0.11 -9.97 5.44
N SER A 109 -0.26 -8.71 5.25
CA SER A 109 -1.64 -8.24 5.29
C SER A 109 -2.26 -8.30 3.89
N HIS A 110 -2.78 -9.46 3.49
CA HIS A 110 -3.47 -9.61 2.20
C HIS A 110 -4.86 -10.20 2.34
N SER A 111 -5.86 -9.42 1.89
CA SER A 111 -7.13 -9.97 1.46
C SER A 111 -6.99 -10.46 0.02
N ILE A 112 -7.40 -11.70 -0.27
CA ILE A 112 -7.41 -12.29 -1.62
C ILE A 112 -8.20 -11.39 -2.59
N GLU A 113 -9.26 -10.75 -2.09
CA GLU A 113 -10.12 -9.83 -2.86
C GLU A 113 -9.34 -8.58 -3.33
N LEU A 114 -8.47 -8.01 -2.49
CA LEU A 114 -7.64 -6.87 -2.85
C LEU A 114 -6.66 -7.22 -3.97
N MET A 115 -5.98 -8.35 -3.81
CA MET A 115 -5.01 -8.82 -4.79
C MET A 115 -5.68 -9.11 -6.13
N THR A 116 -6.93 -9.59 -6.12
CA THR A 116 -7.75 -9.82 -7.31
C THR A 116 -8.04 -8.51 -8.04
N ASN A 117 -8.52 -7.48 -7.33
CA ASN A 117 -8.84 -6.17 -7.92
C ASN A 117 -7.59 -5.49 -8.51
N ILE A 118 -6.48 -5.51 -7.77
CA ILE A 118 -5.21 -4.92 -8.19
C ILE A 118 -4.65 -5.59 -9.44
N VAL A 119 -4.68 -6.93 -9.51
CA VAL A 119 -4.29 -7.67 -10.71
C VAL A 119 -5.21 -7.30 -11.88
N GLY A 120 -6.50 -7.13 -11.61
CA GLY A 120 -7.47 -6.62 -12.58
C GLY A 120 -7.04 -5.29 -13.21
N GLU A 121 -6.83 -4.27 -12.38
CA GLU A 121 -6.44 -2.94 -12.81
C GLU A 121 -5.09 -2.91 -13.54
N LEU A 122 -4.10 -3.69 -13.08
CA LEU A 122 -2.80 -3.79 -13.75
C LEU A 122 -2.92 -4.40 -15.16
N VAL A 123 -3.78 -5.41 -15.32
CA VAL A 123 -4.03 -6.03 -16.62
C VAL A 123 -4.79 -5.09 -17.55
N GLU A 124 -5.81 -4.39 -17.04
CA GLU A 124 -6.54 -3.36 -17.79
C GLU A 124 -5.64 -2.20 -18.23
N ALA A 125 -4.69 -1.82 -17.38
CA ALA A 125 -3.65 -0.83 -17.69
C ALA A 125 -2.58 -1.36 -18.67
N GLY A 126 -2.70 -2.60 -19.15
CA GLY A 126 -1.80 -3.19 -20.16
C GLY A 126 -0.48 -3.71 -19.61
N MET A 127 -0.34 -3.89 -18.29
CA MET A 127 0.88 -4.44 -17.71
C MET A 127 1.01 -5.93 -18.03
N SER A 128 2.20 -6.36 -18.46
CA SER A 128 2.44 -7.76 -18.82
C SER A 128 2.54 -8.66 -17.59
N ASP A 129 2.21 -9.94 -17.76
CA ASP A 129 2.33 -10.95 -16.71
C ASP A 129 3.74 -10.99 -16.13
N GLN A 130 4.77 -10.93 -16.97
CA GLN A 130 6.16 -10.86 -16.53
C GLN A 130 6.46 -9.62 -15.70
N TRP A 131 5.88 -8.47 -16.07
CA TRP A 131 6.00 -7.25 -15.30
C TRP A 131 5.33 -7.39 -13.93
N ILE A 132 4.13 -7.96 -13.88
CA ILE A 132 3.37 -8.18 -12.64
C ILE A 132 4.14 -9.13 -11.72
N LEU A 133 4.55 -10.31 -12.20
CA LEU A 133 5.32 -11.28 -11.41
C LEU A 133 6.57 -10.65 -10.79
N LYS A 134 7.37 -9.95 -11.61
CA LYS A 134 8.61 -9.32 -11.18
C LYS A 134 8.39 -8.17 -10.20
N ASN A 135 7.40 -7.31 -10.46
CA ASN A 135 7.23 -6.07 -9.69
C ASN A 135 6.33 -6.22 -8.48
N ILE A 136 5.38 -7.15 -8.50
CA ILE A 136 4.47 -7.45 -7.40
C ILE A 136 5.04 -8.54 -6.49
N GLY A 137 6.01 -9.33 -6.94
CA GLY A 137 6.61 -10.41 -6.16
C GLY A 137 5.66 -11.60 -6.00
N MET A 138 4.92 -11.88 -7.07
CA MET A 138 3.89 -12.91 -7.16
C MET A 138 4.44 -14.13 -7.91
N ASP A 139 4.00 -15.33 -7.54
CA ASP A 139 4.29 -16.54 -8.33
C ASP A 139 3.31 -16.69 -9.51
N ALA A 140 3.68 -17.51 -10.49
CA ALA A 140 2.88 -17.68 -11.71
C ALA A 140 1.49 -18.28 -11.44
N ASP A 141 1.38 -19.19 -10.47
CA ASP A 141 0.15 -19.90 -10.16
C ASP A 141 -0.82 -19.03 -9.35
N GLU A 142 -0.30 -18.14 -8.51
CA GLU A 142 -1.04 -17.12 -7.79
C GLU A 142 -1.60 -16.09 -8.77
N LEU A 143 -0.80 -15.62 -9.73
CA LEU A 143 -1.28 -14.70 -10.77
C LEU A 143 -2.40 -15.32 -11.60
N LEU A 144 -2.23 -16.59 -11.99
CA LEU A 144 -3.23 -17.31 -12.76
C LEU A 144 -4.54 -17.46 -11.98
N ARG A 145 -4.46 -17.84 -10.69
CA ARG A 145 -5.63 -17.96 -9.81
C ARG A 145 -6.37 -16.64 -9.64
N LEU A 146 -5.65 -15.55 -9.39
CA LEU A 146 -6.27 -14.22 -9.21
C LEU A 146 -6.96 -13.72 -10.48
N LYS A 147 -6.39 -13.98 -11.65
CA LYS A 147 -7.03 -13.63 -12.94
C LYS A 147 -8.28 -14.47 -13.24
N GLN A 148 -8.33 -15.71 -12.77
CA GLN A 148 -9.52 -16.56 -12.89
C GLN A 148 -10.63 -16.06 -11.97
N ILE A 149 -10.29 -15.66 -10.74
CA ILE A 149 -11.23 -15.10 -9.75
C ILE A 149 -11.78 -13.74 -10.21
N SER A 150 -10.95 -12.88 -10.81
CA SER A 150 -11.36 -11.55 -11.28
C SER A 150 -12.28 -11.55 -12.52
N GLY A 151 -12.62 -12.73 -13.07
CA GLY A 151 -13.44 -12.83 -14.27
C GLY A 151 -12.72 -12.47 -15.57
N LEU A 152 -11.41 -12.23 -15.53
CA LEU A 152 -10.56 -11.97 -16.71
C LEU A 152 -10.25 -13.23 -17.53
N ALA A 153 -10.96 -14.34 -17.28
CA ALA A 153 -10.82 -15.60 -18.02
C ALA A 153 -10.95 -15.42 -19.55
N ALA A 154 -11.71 -14.42 -20.00
CA ALA A 154 -11.85 -14.09 -21.42
C ALA A 154 -10.53 -13.64 -22.09
N LEU A 155 -9.58 -13.04 -21.35
CA LEU A 155 -8.27 -12.61 -21.87
C LEU A 155 -7.32 -13.79 -22.18
N PHE A 156 -7.69 -15.01 -21.78
CA PHE A 156 -6.91 -16.22 -22.03
C PHE A 156 -7.47 -17.08 -23.15
N LYS A 157 -8.54 -16.66 -23.83
CA LYS A 157 -9.11 -17.43 -24.95
C LYS A 157 -8.12 -17.57 -26.12
N ASP A 158 -7.13 -16.68 -26.20
CA ASP A 158 -6.15 -16.62 -27.30
C ASP A 158 -4.70 -16.95 -26.88
N LYS A 159 -4.47 -17.53 -25.71
CA LYS A 159 -3.12 -18.00 -25.34
C LYS A 159 -3.04 -19.52 -25.36
N GLU A 160 -2.33 -20.05 -26.36
CA GLU A 160 -1.87 -21.44 -26.37
C GLU A 160 -0.97 -21.67 -25.15
N PHE A 161 -1.49 -22.42 -24.18
CA PHE A 161 -0.69 -22.92 -23.07
C PHE A 161 0.07 -24.16 -23.53
N SER A 162 1.40 -24.07 -23.59
CA SER A 162 2.23 -25.26 -23.78
C SER A 162 2.11 -26.16 -22.55
N LYS A 163 1.75 -27.42 -22.79
CA LYS A 163 1.62 -28.48 -21.79
C LYS A 163 2.89 -28.65 -20.95
N GLY A 164 2.70 -28.79 -19.65
CA GLY A 164 3.61 -29.45 -18.70
C GLY A 164 2.89 -29.50 -17.35
N TRP A 165 2.71 -30.63 -16.66
CA TRP A 165 3.35 -31.95 -16.74
C TRP A 165 2.36 -33.05 -16.31
N GLU A 166 2.65 -34.30 -16.69
CA GLU A 166 2.16 -35.53 -16.03
C GLU A 166 2.53 -35.57 -14.54
#